data_AF-A0A7W6RJ08-F1
#
_entry.id   AF-A0A7W6RJ08-F1
#
_cell.length_a   1.000
_cell.length_b   1.000
_cell.length_c   1.000
_cell.angle_alpha   90.00
_cell.angle_beta   90.00
_cell.angle_gamma   90.00
#
_symmetry.space_group_name_H-M   'P 1'
#
loop_
_entity.id
_entity.type
_entity.pdbx_description
1 polymer ?
#
loop_
_entity_poly.entity_id
_entity_poly.type
_entity_poly.pdbx_seq_one_letter_code
_entity_poly.pdbx_strand_id
1 'polypeptide(L)'
;MRGAEEIVWPGGEHAFRLGIGELRAIEQRSDAGCAVVMMRLLSSQWKIDDVVGPIRLGLVGGGMSERDAQKAVEAALDVASPYALAVTSAEIIRRFIMWETADRPGEPEAGIAAESN
;
A
#
# COMPACT_ATOMS: atom_id res chain seq x y z
N MET A 1 2.42 -12.40 3.13
CA MET A 1 1.88 -11.07 2.75
C MET A 1 2.41 -10.04 3.72
N ARG A 2 2.70 -8.83 3.25
CA ARG A 2 3.25 -7.75 4.07
C ARG A 2 2.30 -7.40 5.23
N GLY A 3 2.86 -7.08 6.39
CA GLY A 3 2.12 -6.58 7.56
C GLY A 3 1.59 -5.17 7.32
N ALA A 4 0.87 -4.61 8.29
CA ALA A 4 0.51 -3.19 8.23
C ALA A 4 1.76 -2.31 8.42
N GLU A 5 1.73 -1.11 7.86
CA GLU A 5 2.77 -0.09 8.00
C GLU A 5 2.16 1.23 8.46
N GLU A 6 2.83 1.89 9.41
CA GLU A 6 2.51 3.27 9.76
C GLU A 6 2.93 4.20 8.61
N ILE A 7 2.00 5.04 8.16
CA ILE A 7 2.22 6.02 7.12
C ILE A 7 1.71 7.37 7.61
N VAL A 8 2.58 8.38 7.56
CA VAL A 8 2.19 9.79 7.72
C VAL A 8 1.64 10.30 6.40
N TRP A 9 0.43 10.84 6.43
CA TRP A 9 -0.29 11.36 5.27
C TRP A 9 -1.13 12.58 5.68
N PRO A 10 -1.80 13.28 4.75
CA PRO A 10 -2.57 14.47 5.10
C PRO A 10 -3.66 14.27 6.17
N GLY A 11 -4.21 13.05 6.30
CA GLY A 11 -5.16 12.69 7.35
C GLY A 11 -4.54 12.27 8.69
N GLY A 12 -3.23 12.47 8.89
CA GLY A 12 -2.49 12.14 10.11
C GLY A 12 -1.53 10.96 9.93
N GLU A 13 -1.28 10.22 11.02
CA GLU A 13 -0.45 9.00 11.02
C GLU A 13 -1.33 7.81 11.37
N HIS A 14 -1.35 6.80 10.50
CA HIS A 14 -2.19 5.62 10.67
C HIS A 14 -1.52 4.37 10.09
N ALA A 15 -1.93 3.21 10.58
CA ALA A 15 -1.62 1.92 10.00
C ALA A 15 -2.36 1.72 8.66
N PHE A 16 -1.63 1.36 7.62
CA PHE A 16 -2.16 0.94 6.33
C PHE A 16 -1.77 -0.50 6.03
N ARG A 17 -2.66 -1.24 5.36
CA ARG A 17 -2.35 -2.54 4.77
C ARG A 17 -3.24 -2.79 3.56
N LEU A 18 -2.64 -3.23 2.45
CA LEU A 18 -3.39 -3.80 1.34
C LEU A 18 -3.09 -5.30 1.23
N GLY A 19 -4.05 -6.13 1.65
CA GLY A 19 -4.02 -7.56 1.36
C GLY A 19 -4.58 -7.87 -0.03
N ILE A 20 -4.65 -9.15 -0.40
CA ILE A 20 -5.18 -9.57 -1.70
C ILE A 20 -6.65 -9.16 -1.87
N GLY A 21 -7.44 -9.12 -0.78
CA GLY A 21 -8.83 -8.67 -0.82
C GLY A 21 -8.94 -7.19 -1.18
N GLU A 22 -8.17 -6.33 -0.51
CA GLU A 22 -8.14 -4.90 -0.75
C GLU A 22 -7.58 -4.57 -2.15
N LEU A 23 -6.53 -5.26 -2.58
CA LEU A 23 -5.96 -5.10 -3.93
C LEU A 23 -7.00 -5.44 -5.01
N ARG A 24 -7.70 -6.58 -4.89
CA ARG A 24 -8.79 -6.92 -5.82
C ARG A 24 -9.93 -5.91 -5.80
N ALA A 25 -10.25 -5.36 -4.63
CA ALA A 25 -11.27 -4.32 -4.51
C ALA A 25 -10.84 -3.01 -5.20
N ILE A 26 -9.56 -2.63 -5.15
CA ILE A 26 -9.00 -1.52 -5.93
C ILE A 26 -9.17 -1.81 -7.43
N GLU A 27 -8.81 -3.01 -7.88
CA GLU A 27 -8.87 -3.38 -9.30
C GLU A 27 -10.29 -3.35 -9.85
N GLN A 28 -11.24 -3.90 -9.09
CA GLN A 28 -12.64 -3.93 -9.47
C GLN A 28 -13.25 -2.53 -9.56
N ARG A 29 -12.92 -1.64 -8.62
CA ARG A 29 -13.44 -0.26 -8.60
C ARG A 29 -12.84 0.61 -9.69
N SER A 30 -11.56 0.39 -9.98
CA SER A 30 -10.79 1.21 -10.93
C SER A 30 -10.87 0.72 -12.38
N ASP A 31 -11.46 -0.48 -12.57
CA ASP A 31 -11.50 -1.22 -13.83
C ASP A 31 -10.09 -1.32 -14.46
N ALA A 32 -9.10 -1.62 -13.62
CA ALA A 32 -7.68 -1.64 -13.98
C ALA A 32 -6.85 -2.37 -12.93
N GLY A 33 -5.76 -3.05 -13.35
CA GLY A 33 -4.82 -3.67 -12.41
C GLY A 33 -4.13 -2.64 -11.49
N CYS A 34 -3.71 -3.05 -10.29
CA CYS A 34 -3.13 -2.13 -9.29
C CYS A 34 -1.92 -1.33 -9.83
N ALA A 35 -1.07 -1.95 -10.64
CA ALA A 35 0.06 -1.26 -11.28
C ALA A 35 -0.39 -0.18 -12.28
N VAL A 36 -1.49 -0.41 -13.00
CA VAL A 36 -2.08 0.58 -13.91
C VAL A 36 -2.68 1.74 -13.13
N VAL A 37 -3.40 1.47 -12.04
CA VAL A 37 -3.92 2.51 -11.13
C VAL A 37 -2.79 3.37 -10.59
N MET A 38 -1.71 2.75 -10.11
CA MET A 38 -0.52 3.47 -9.64
C MET A 38 0.10 4.36 -10.74
N MET A 39 0.21 3.86 -11.98
CA MET A 39 0.72 4.67 -13.09
C MET A 39 -0.22 5.82 -13.47
N ARG A 40 -1.55 5.64 -13.40
CA ARG A 40 -2.52 6.72 -13.58
C ARG A 40 -2.32 7.80 -12.51
N LEU A 41 -2.14 7.41 -11.25
CA LEU A 41 -1.86 8.31 -10.14
C LEU A 41 -0.58 9.13 -10.38
N LEU A 42 0.52 8.47 -10.75
CA LEU A 42 1.81 9.12 -10.99
C LEU A 42 1.83 10.02 -12.24
N SER A 43 1.05 9.67 -13.27
CA SER A 43 0.98 10.42 -14.54
C SER A 43 -0.17 11.43 -14.60
N SER A 44 -0.88 11.66 -13.49
CA SER A 44 -2.03 12.57 -13.43
C SER A 44 -3.20 12.21 -14.37
N GLN A 45 -3.35 10.93 -14.72
CA GLN A 45 -4.43 10.39 -15.55
C GLN A 45 -5.47 9.62 -14.72
N TRP A 46 -5.56 9.96 -13.43
CA TRP A 46 -6.39 9.26 -12.45
C TRP A 46 -7.83 9.75 -12.45
N LYS A 47 -8.75 8.84 -12.11
CA LYS A 47 -10.12 9.14 -11.67
C LYS A 47 -10.12 9.34 -10.15
N ILE A 48 -11.18 9.94 -9.61
CA ILE A 48 -11.28 10.15 -8.15
C ILE A 48 -11.19 8.83 -7.38
N ASP A 49 -11.78 7.74 -7.89
CA ASP A 49 -11.72 6.44 -7.23
C ASP A 49 -10.31 5.84 -7.19
N ASP A 50 -9.44 6.17 -8.15
CA ASP A 50 -8.01 5.78 -8.12
C ASP A 50 -7.31 6.47 -6.91
N VAL A 51 -7.75 7.66 -6.53
CA VAL A 51 -7.17 8.45 -5.42
C VAL A 51 -7.70 7.98 -4.07
N VAL A 52 -9.02 7.98 -3.89
CA VAL A 52 -9.63 7.75 -2.56
C VAL A 52 -9.70 6.27 -2.20
N GLY A 53 -9.86 5.40 -3.19
CA GLY A 53 -10.06 3.97 -3.01
C GLY A 53 -8.92 3.29 -2.25
N PRO A 54 -7.67 3.41 -2.71
CA PRO A 54 -6.51 2.78 -2.06
C PRO A 54 -6.24 3.30 -0.65
N ILE A 55 -6.44 4.60 -0.39
CA ILE A 55 -6.30 5.17 0.96
C ILE A 55 -7.32 4.55 1.91
N ARG A 56 -8.61 4.58 1.54
CA ARG A 56 -9.68 4.04 2.38
C ARG A 56 -9.52 2.54 2.62
N LEU A 57 -9.23 1.76 1.58
CA LEU A 57 -9.03 0.31 1.69
C LEU A 57 -7.76 -0.02 2.48
N GLY A 58 -6.71 0.77 2.34
CA GLY A 58 -5.48 0.62 3.11
C GLY A 58 -5.69 0.84 4.61
N LEU A 59 -6.44 1.89 5.00
CA LEU A 59 -6.83 2.13 6.40
C LEU A 59 -7.65 0.96 6.96
N VAL A 60 -8.61 0.45 6.18
CA VAL A 60 -9.44 -0.69 6.58
C VAL A 60 -8.59 -1.94 6.79
N GLY A 61 -7.69 -2.26 5.84
CA GLY A 61 -6.76 -3.37 6.00
C GLY A 61 -5.79 -3.17 7.17
N GLY A 62 -5.50 -1.92 7.53
CA GLY A 62 -4.69 -1.53 8.69
C GLY A 62 -5.41 -1.69 10.04
N GLY A 63 -6.71 -2.02 10.02
CA GLY A 63 -7.53 -2.28 11.22
C GLY A 63 -8.56 -1.20 11.54
N MET A 64 -8.66 -0.15 10.73
CA MET A 64 -9.69 0.88 10.89
C MET A 64 -11.07 0.36 10.44
N SER A 65 -12.15 0.81 11.08
CA SER A 65 -13.50 0.51 10.60
C SER A 65 -13.77 1.19 9.25
N GLU A 66 -14.65 0.61 8.40
CA GLU A 66 -14.98 1.24 7.11
C GLU A 66 -15.52 2.66 7.26
N ARG A 67 -16.32 2.89 8.30
CA ARG A 67 -16.93 4.20 8.60
C ARG A 67 -15.87 5.22 9.00
N ASP A 68 -14.91 4.84 9.83
CA ASP A 68 -13.87 5.74 10.29
C ASP A 68 -12.84 6.00 9.18
N ALA A 69 -12.54 5.00 8.35
CA ALA A 69 -11.71 5.17 7.16
C ALA A 69 -12.34 6.16 6.17
N GLN A 70 -13.67 6.08 5.96
CA GLN A 70 -14.38 7.04 5.12
C GLN A 70 -14.28 8.47 5.69
N LYS A 71 -14.53 8.64 6.99
CA LYS A 71 -14.40 9.96 7.65
C LYS A 71 -12.97 10.50 7.61
N ALA A 72 -11.96 9.65 7.78
CA ALA A 72 -10.56 10.06 7.72
C ALA A 72 -10.20 10.59 6.33
N VAL A 73 -10.67 9.93 5.27
CA VAL A 73 -10.48 10.40 3.89
C VAL A 73 -11.22 11.71 3.63
N GLU A 74 -12.46 11.85 4.12
CA GLU A 74 -13.22 13.11 4.03
C GLU A 74 -12.51 14.26 4.75
N ALA A 75 -12.07 14.05 5.99
CA ALA A 75 -11.32 15.05 6.75
C ALA A 75 -9.98 15.42 6.08
N ALA A 76 -9.32 14.45 5.43
CA ALA A 76 -8.09 14.72 4.69
C ALA A 76 -8.35 15.58 3.44
N LEU A 77 -9.51 15.45 2.79
CA LEU A 77 -9.93 16.28 1.66
C LEU A 77 -10.23 17.74 2.05
N ASP A 78 -10.57 17.99 3.32
CA ASP A 78 -10.77 19.36 3.83
C ASP A 78 -9.45 20.14 3.94
N VAL A 79 -8.32 19.43 4.07
CA VAL A 79 -7.00 20.03 4.32
C VAL A 79 -5.98 19.79 3.20
N ALA A 80 -6.28 18.90 2.25
CA ALA A 80 -5.40 18.56 1.15
C ALA A 80 -6.15 18.41 -0.17
N SER A 81 -5.49 18.81 -1.27
CA SER A 81 -6.06 18.65 -2.60
C SER A 81 -6.09 17.16 -3.01
N PRO A 82 -7.00 16.78 -3.93
CA PRO A 82 -6.99 15.43 -4.50
C PRO A 82 -5.64 15.05 -5.13
N TYR A 83 -4.90 16.03 -5.66
CA TYR A 83 -3.55 15.79 -6.20
C TYR A 83 -2.55 15.38 -5.11
N ALA A 84 -2.58 16.03 -3.94
CA ALA A 84 -1.74 15.64 -2.81
C ALA A 84 -2.08 14.22 -2.33
N LEU A 85 -3.37 13.88 -2.28
CA LEU A 85 -3.82 12.53 -1.95
C LEU A 85 -3.48 11.51 -3.05
N ALA A 86 -3.40 11.89 -4.32
CA ALA A 86 -2.98 11.00 -5.40
C ALA A 86 -1.55 10.49 -5.18
N VAL A 87 -0.65 11.36 -4.69
CA VAL A 87 0.73 10.98 -4.32
C VAL A 87 0.71 10.00 -3.15
N THR A 88 -0.10 10.27 -2.10
CA THR A 88 -0.28 9.35 -0.98
C THR A 88 -0.81 7.98 -1.43
N SER A 89 -1.83 7.98 -2.30
CA SER A 89 -2.44 6.77 -2.84
C SER A 89 -1.43 5.92 -3.62
N ALA A 90 -0.61 6.56 -4.48
CA ALA A 90 0.44 5.89 -5.24
C ALA A 90 1.48 5.26 -4.31
N GLU A 91 1.89 5.95 -3.26
CA GLU A 91 2.84 5.44 -2.27
C GLU A 91 2.29 4.24 -1.49
N ILE A 92 1.01 4.29 -1.08
CA ILE A 92 0.34 3.16 -0.42
C ILE A 92 0.33 1.94 -1.35
N ILE A 93 -0.11 2.09 -2.60
CA ILE A 93 -0.11 0.98 -3.55
C ILE A 93 1.31 0.42 -3.70
N ARG A 94 2.30 1.29 -3.98
CA ARG A 94 3.71 0.92 -4.19
C ARG A 94 4.22 0.05 -3.04
N ARG A 95 4.00 0.46 -1.79
CA ARG A 95 4.42 -0.29 -0.60
C ARG A 95 3.86 -1.71 -0.55
N PHE A 96 2.63 -1.92 -0.98
CA PHE A 96 1.96 -3.22 -0.88
C PHE A 96 2.01 -4.05 -2.16
N ILE A 97 2.58 -3.55 -3.26
CA ILE A 97 2.82 -4.34 -4.49
C ILE A 97 4.32 -4.51 -4.84
N MET A 98 5.18 -3.62 -4.35
CA MET A 98 6.63 -3.63 -4.57
C MET A 98 7.36 -3.80 -3.24
N TRP A 99 7.16 -4.95 -2.59
CA TRP A 99 7.93 -5.31 -1.40
C TRP A 99 8.93 -6.40 -1.75
N GLU A 100 10.13 -6.26 -1.20
CA GLU A 100 11.14 -7.32 -1.25
C GLU A 100 10.90 -8.28 -0.09
N THR A 101 10.95 -9.58 -0.37
CA THR A 101 11.19 -10.56 0.68
C THR A 101 12.69 -10.59 0.92
N ALA A 102 13.13 -10.47 2.17
CA ALA A 102 14.55 -10.59 2.49
C ALA A 102 15.13 -11.85 1.81
N ASP A 103 16.26 -11.69 1.10
CA ASP A 103 17.01 -12.81 0.59
C ASP A 103 17.31 -13.74 1.77
N ARG A 104 16.80 -14.97 1.71
CA ARG A 104 17.31 -16.03 2.57
C ARG A 104 18.74 -16.29 2.09
N PRO A 105 19.78 -16.12 2.93
CA PRO A 105 21.13 -16.50 2.54
C PRO A 105 21.12 -17.96 2.06
N GLY A 106 21.54 -18.17 0.82
CA GLY A 106 21.63 -19.48 0.20
C GLY A 106 22.74 -20.30 0.87
N GLU A 107 22.35 -21.48 1.34
CA GLU A 107 23.16 -22.60 1.82
C GLU A 107 23.97 -22.39 3.13
N PRO A 108 23.90 -23.32 4.10
CA PRO A 108 24.86 -23.33 5.19
C PRO A 108 26.26 -23.59 4.64
N GLU A 109 27.28 -22.92 5.20
CA GLU A 109 28.70 -23.18 4.93
C GLU A 109 28.95 -24.69 4.85
N ALA A 110 29.43 -25.15 3.70
CA ALA A 110 29.90 -26.52 3.55
C ALA A 110 30.97 -26.75 4.62
N GLY A 111 30.68 -27.67 5.54
CA GLY A 111 31.52 -27.98 6.68
C GLY A 111 32.96 -28.25 6.26
N ILE A 112 33.88 -27.51 6.86
CA ILE A 112 35.30 -27.81 6.81
C ILE A 112 35.44 -29.16 7.52
N ALA A 113 35.64 -30.24 6.76
CA ALA A 113 35.99 -31.53 7.32
C ALA A 113 37.30 -31.34 8.10
N ALA A 114 37.23 -31.58 9.40
CA ALA A 114 38.41 -31.62 10.25
C ALA A 114 39.32 -32.74 9.75
N GLU A 115 40.41 -32.39 9.08
CA GLU A 115 41.55 -33.28 8.92
C GLU A 115 42.11 -33.55 10.32
N SER A 116 41.84 -34.75 10.81
CA SER A 116 42.47 -35.29 12.01
C SER A 116 43.83 -35.85 11.59
N ASN A 117 44.92 -35.25 12.10
CA ASN A 117 46.27 -35.83 12.10
C ASN A 117 46.70 -36.08 13.54
#